data_AF-A0A7X7KRY1-F1
#
_entry.id   AF-A0A7X7KRY1-F1
#
_cell.length_a   1.000
_cell.length_b   1.000
_cell.length_c   1.000
_cell.angle_alpha   90.00
_cell.angle_beta   90.00
_cell.angle_gamma   90.00
#
_symmetry.space_group_name_H-M   'P 1'
#
loop_
_entity.id
_entity.type
_entity.pdbx_description
1 polymer ?
#
loop_
_entity_poly.entity_id
_entity_poly.type
_entity_poly.pdbx_seq_one_letter_code
_entity_poly.pdbx_strand_id
1 'polypeptide(L)'
;MRFDILSLFPEALEPYIRSSILKRAGDKGIFEWALHDIRKHAVDEYGHVDDTLYGGGTGMLMLAEPLYRSWQDAVAAGGERAKSRRRTIYLSPKGRTFTQDIAREYADCDQLILICGHYEGVDQRLIDEIVDEELSIGDYV
;
A
#
# COMPACT_ATOMS: atom_id res chain seq x y z
N MET A 1 -2.87 14.99 7.13
CA MET A 1 -3.02 13.62 6.59
C MET A 1 -1.70 13.16 6.00
N ARG A 2 -1.37 11.89 6.22
CA ARG A 2 -0.18 11.22 5.69
C ARG A 2 -0.56 10.04 4.78
N PHE A 3 0.20 9.82 3.71
CA PHE A 3 0.09 8.65 2.84
C PHE A 3 1.37 7.82 2.89
N ASP A 4 1.26 6.53 3.16
CA ASP A 4 2.38 5.59 3.08
C ASP A 4 2.05 4.56 2.00
N ILE A 5 2.87 4.47 0.95
CA ILE A 5 2.60 3.61 -0.19
C ILE A 5 3.64 2.50 -0.21
N LEU A 6 3.19 1.27 -0.06
CA LEU A 6 4.03 0.07 -0.05
C LEU A 6 4.02 -0.51 -1.45
N SER A 7 5.18 -0.54 -2.09
CA SER A 7 5.30 -0.98 -3.47
C SER A 7 6.63 -1.67 -3.72
N LEU A 8 6.65 -2.54 -4.73
CA LEU A 8 7.88 -3.04 -5.32
C LEU A 8 8.54 -2.01 -6.24
N PHE A 9 7.85 -0.96 -6.68
CA PHE A 9 8.39 0.00 -7.65
C PHE A 9 8.19 1.44 -7.19
N PRO A 10 8.75 1.83 -6.03
CA PRO A 10 8.66 3.23 -5.55
C PRO A 10 9.18 4.23 -6.59
N GLU A 11 10.23 3.89 -7.33
CA GLU A 11 10.83 4.71 -8.38
C GLU A 11 9.88 5.03 -9.54
N ALA A 12 8.87 4.19 -9.78
CA ALA A 12 7.84 4.45 -10.78
C ALA A 12 6.82 5.49 -10.29
N LEU A 13 6.59 5.57 -8.98
CA LEU A 13 5.58 6.44 -8.36
C LEU A 13 6.13 7.83 -8.03
N GLU A 14 7.38 7.91 -7.57
CA GLU A 14 8.00 9.16 -7.10
C GLU A 14 7.89 10.32 -8.11
N PRO A 15 8.16 10.14 -9.42
CA PRO A 15 8.04 11.23 -10.40
C PRO A 15 6.63 11.80 -10.50
N TYR A 16 5.59 10.97 -10.37
CA TYR A 16 4.21 11.42 -10.41
C TYR A 16 3.85 12.26 -9.18
N ILE A 17 4.25 11.79 -7.99
CA ILE A 17 3.97 12.52 -6.74
C ILE A 17 4.73 13.86 -6.71
N ARG A 18 5.95 13.90 -7.27
CA ARG A 18 6.75 15.11 -7.40
C ARG A 18 6.33 16.02 -8.55
N SER A 19 5.21 15.76 -9.21
CA SER A 19 4.73 16.56 -10.33
C SER A 19 3.47 17.36 -10.00
N SER A 20 3.31 18.50 -10.68
CA SER A 20 2.07 19.30 -10.72
C SER A 20 1.45 19.59 -9.33
N ILE A 21 0.16 19.29 -9.15
CA ILE A 21 -0.63 19.61 -7.96
C ILE A 21 -0.15 18.89 -6.71
N LEU A 22 0.31 17.64 -6.83
CA LEU A 22 0.81 16.84 -5.71
C LEU A 22 2.08 17.47 -5.14
N LYS A 23 3.03 17.85 -6.03
CA LYS A 23 4.24 18.58 -5.62
C LYS A 23 3.89 19.86 -4.85
N ARG A 24 3.02 20.70 -5.41
CA ARG A 24 2.66 22.00 -4.79
C ARG A 24 1.97 21.81 -3.44
N ALA A 25 1.16 20.77 -3.28
CA ALA A 25 0.47 20.48 -2.03
C ALA A 25 1.43 19.92 -0.97
N GLY A 26 2.37 19.04 -1.36
CA GLY A 26 3.43 18.55 -0.48
C GLY A 26 4.40 19.66 -0.04
N ASP A 27 4.86 20.52 -0.96
CA ASP A 27 5.73 21.67 -0.64
C ASP A 27 5.08 22.66 0.35
N LYS A 28 3.74 22.71 0.37
CA LYS A 28 2.95 23.55 1.30
C LYS A 28 2.60 22.84 2.60
N GLY A 29 2.98 21.57 2.78
CA GLY A 29 2.64 20.77 3.95
C GLY A 29 1.15 20.45 4.09
N ILE A 30 0.38 20.49 3.00
CA ILE A 30 -1.06 20.14 3.02
C ILE A 30 -1.24 18.65 3.31
N PHE A 31 -0.33 17.82 2.79
CA PHE A 31 -0.24 16.40 3.10
C PHE A 31 1.22 15.96 3.09
N GLU A 32 1.47 14.84 3.73
CA GLU A 32 2.76 14.15 3.72
C GLU A 32 2.64 12.82 3.01
N TRP A 33 3.74 12.34 2.43
CA TRP A 33 3.78 11.02 1.82
C TRP A 33 5.13 10.34 2.03
N ALA A 34 5.13 9.01 2.00
CA ALA A 34 6.33 8.19 1.92
C ALA A 34 6.12 6.99 1.01
N LEU A 35 7.18 6.61 0.32
CA LEU A 35 7.25 5.39 -0.48
C LEU A 35 8.08 4.36 0.28
N HIS A 36 7.50 3.17 0.47
CA HIS A 36 8.13 2.05 1.15
C HIS A 36 8.43 0.97 0.12
N ASP A 37 9.72 0.74 -0.13
CA ASP A 37 10.18 -0.38 -0.95
C ASP A 37 10.07 -1.68 -0.16
N ILE A 38 9.18 -2.57 -0.60
CA ILE A 38 8.95 -3.86 0.07
C ILE A 38 10.19 -4.76 0.00
N ARG A 39 11.05 -4.60 -1.02
CA ARG A 39 12.26 -5.42 -1.15
C ARG A 39 13.29 -5.16 -0.06
N LYS A 40 13.18 -4.06 0.69
CA LYS A 40 14.03 -3.81 1.87
C LYS A 40 13.81 -4.83 2.99
N HIS A 41 12.66 -5.50 3.00
CA HIS A 41 12.30 -6.55 3.95
C HIS A 41 12.25 -7.93 3.31
N ALA A 42 12.91 -8.12 2.17
CA ALA A 42 13.04 -9.42 1.53
C ALA A 42 13.56 -10.48 2.51
N VAL A 43 13.12 -11.73 2.32
CA VAL A 43 13.44 -12.83 3.24
C VAL A 43 14.87 -13.38 3.07
N ASP A 44 15.56 -12.97 2.01
CA ASP A 44 16.94 -13.39 1.73
C ASP A 44 17.76 -12.32 0.96
N GLU A 45 19.05 -12.64 0.76
CA GLU A 45 20.03 -11.76 0.10
C GLU A 45 19.76 -11.55 -1.40
N TYR A 46 18.89 -12.37 -2.00
CA TYR A 46 18.50 -12.25 -3.40
C TYR A 46 17.30 -11.34 -3.61
N GLY A 47 16.69 -10.86 -2.52
CA GLY A 47 15.58 -9.92 -2.59
C GLY A 47 14.22 -10.61 -2.81
N HIS A 48 14.08 -11.88 -2.42
CA HIS A 48 12.80 -12.59 -2.59
C HIS A 48 11.69 -11.98 -1.74
N VAL A 49 10.57 -11.70 -2.41
CA VAL A 49 9.35 -11.09 -1.86
C VAL A 49 8.10 -11.83 -2.31
N ASP A 50 8.26 -12.93 -3.02
CA ASP A 50 7.20 -13.75 -3.60
C ASP A 50 7.61 -15.22 -3.59
N ASP A 51 6.61 -16.11 -3.65
CA ASP A 51 6.80 -17.55 -3.75
C ASP A 51 5.63 -18.17 -4.54
N THR A 52 5.79 -19.43 -4.90
CA THR A 52 4.79 -20.26 -5.56
C THR A 52 3.54 -20.48 -4.70
N LEU A 53 2.41 -20.69 -5.39
CA LEU A 53 1.11 -20.88 -4.77
C LEU A 53 1.00 -22.28 -4.12
N TYR A 54 0.58 -22.31 -2.85
CA TYR A 54 0.10 -23.55 -2.25
C TYR A 54 -1.13 -24.07 -3.02
N GLY A 55 -1.13 -25.36 -3.35
CA GLY A 55 -2.17 -25.98 -4.20
C GLY A 55 -1.84 -26.00 -5.70
N GLY A 56 -0.72 -25.40 -6.10
CA GLY A 56 -0.28 -25.35 -7.50
C GLY A 56 -0.97 -24.25 -8.32
N GLY A 57 -0.53 -24.08 -9.57
CA GLY A 57 -0.98 -23.01 -10.45
C GLY A 57 0.18 -22.39 -11.21
N THR A 58 -0.11 -21.34 -11.98
CA THR A 58 0.90 -20.49 -12.63
C THR A 58 1.00 -19.16 -11.89
N GLY A 59 2.19 -18.56 -11.91
CA GLY A 59 2.41 -17.26 -11.27
C GLY A 59 2.98 -17.40 -9.84
N MET A 60 3.14 -16.24 -9.20
CA MET A 60 3.74 -16.09 -7.88
C MET A 60 2.79 -15.28 -6.99
N LEU A 61 2.90 -15.45 -5.67
CA LEU A 61 2.15 -14.70 -4.67
C LEU A 61 3.13 -13.94 -3.79
N MET A 62 2.84 -12.68 -3.49
CA MET A 62 3.68 -11.92 -2.57
C MET A 62 3.68 -12.54 -1.17
N LEU A 63 4.88 -12.67 -0.59
CA LEU A 63 5.08 -13.20 0.76
C LEU A 63 4.50 -12.24 1.81
N ALA A 64 3.89 -12.82 2.85
CA ALA A 64 3.32 -12.06 3.95
C ALA A 64 4.39 -11.29 4.75
N GLU A 65 5.54 -11.90 5.02
CA GLU A 65 6.54 -11.32 5.94
C GLU A 65 7.16 -9.99 5.44
N PRO A 66 7.69 -9.88 4.20
CA PRO A 66 8.23 -8.61 3.71
C PRO A 66 7.20 -7.48 3.75
N LEU A 67 5.98 -7.78 3.30
CA LEU A 67 4.87 -6.82 3.31
C LEU A 67 4.46 -6.41 4.72
N TYR A 68 4.37 -7.36 5.65
CA TYR A 68 4.02 -7.07 7.04
C TYR A 68 5.05 -6.15 7.69
N ARG A 69 6.35 -6.40 7.48
CA ARG A 69 7.42 -5.53 8.00
C ARG A 69 7.38 -4.14 7.37
N SER A 70 7.15 -4.02 6.06
CA SER A 70 6.93 -2.72 5.41
C SER A 70 5.71 -1.98 6.00
N TRP A 71 4.65 -2.70 6.33
CA TRP A 71 3.47 -2.13 6.97
C TRP A 71 3.77 -1.66 8.39
N GLN A 72 4.56 -2.40 9.16
CA GLN A 72 5.00 -1.98 10.49
C GLN A 72 5.81 -0.67 10.43
N ASP A 73 6.71 -0.53 9.46
CA ASP A 73 7.46 0.71 9.24
C ASP A 73 6.53 1.89 8.92
N ALA A 74 5.55 1.69 8.04
CA ALA A 74 4.54 2.69 7.73
C ALA A 74 3.69 3.08 8.94
N VAL A 75 3.24 2.10 9.73
CA VAL A 75 2.51 2.32 11.00
C VAL A 75 3.34 3.14 11.97
N ALA A 76 4.62 2.78 12.16
CA ALA A 76 5.53 3.51 13.04
C ALA A 76 5.75 4.95 12.59
N ALA A 77 5.89 5.18 11.27
CA ALA A 77 6.10 6.51 10.69
C ALA A 77 4.90 7.46 10.89
N GLY A 78 3.67 6.94 10.98
CA GLY A 78 2.49 7.76 11.28
C GLY A 78 2.33 8.12 12.76
N GLY A 79 3.03 7.41 13.65
CA GLY A 79 2.99 7.61 15.10
C GLY A 79 1.64 7.30 15.76
N GLU A 80 1.57 7.56 17.07
CA GLU A 80 0.37 7.26 17.89
C GLU A 80 -0.83 8.14 17.52
N ARG A 81 -0.60 9.38 17.08
CA ARG A 81 -1.69 10.31 16.73
C ARG A 81 -2.56 9.77 15.59
N ALA A 82 -1.96 9.10 14.61
CA ALA A 82 -2.69 8.54 13.49
C ALA A 82 -3.45 7.26 13.83
N LYS A 83 -3.18 6.62 14.97
CA LYS A 83 -3.69 5.28 15.31
C LYS A 83 -5.21 5.16 15.27
N SER A 84 -5.94 6.18 15.70
CA SER A 84 -7.41 6.15 15.75
C SER A 84 -8.10 6.42 14.41
N ARG A 85 -7.37 6.95 13.42
CA ARG A 85 -7.88 7.29 12.07
C ARG A 85 -6.92 6.86 10.97
N ARG A 86 -6.20 5.76 11.20
CA ARG A 86 -5.38 5.07 10.21
C ARG A 86 -6.28 4.10 9.45
N ARG A 87 -6.06 4.00 8.14
CA ARG A 87 -6.62 2.92 7.34
C ARG A 87 -5.54 2.30 6.46
N THR A 88 -5.50 0.98 6.44
CA THR A 88 -4.68 0.17 5.54
C THR A 88 -5.56 -0.36 4.43
N ILE A 89 -5.26 0.05 3.21
CA ILE A 89 -6.06 -0.24 2.02
C ILE A 89 -5.23 -1.11 1.07
N TYR A 90 -5.76 -2.27 0.71
CA TYR A 90 -5.19 -3.08 -0.36
C TYR A 90 -5.80 -2.69 -1.71
N LEU A 91 -4.96 -2.28 -2.66
CA LEU A 91 -5.40 -1.96 -4.01
C LEU A 91 -5.61 -3.25 -4.80
N SER A 92 -6.87 -3.58 -5.05
CA SER A 92 -7.31 -4.88 -5.57
C SER A 92 -8.55 -4.73 -6.45
N PRO A 93 -8.65 -5.45 -7.58
CA PRO A 93 -9.82 -5.43 -8.44
C PRO A 93 -11.08 -6.00 -7.75
N LYS A 94 -10.92 -6.76 -6.66
CA LYS A 94 -12.02 -7.30 -5.84
C LYS A 94 -12.62 -6.27 -4.87
N GLY A 95 -11.93 -5.14 -4.69
CA GLY A 95 -12.30 -4.09 -3.76
C GLY A 95 -13.50 -3.25 -4.18
N ARG A 96 -13.96 -2.38 -3.27
CA ARG A 96 -14.98 -1.38 -3.58
C ARG A 96 -14.45 -0.44 -4.68
N THR A 97 -15.23 -0.20 -5.73
CA THR A 97 -14.83 0.74 -6.80
C THR A 97 -14.68 2.16 -6.23
N PHE A 98 -13.54 2.78 -6.47
CA PHE A 98 -13.23 4.11 -6.00
C PHE A 98 -14.18 5.15 -6.60
N THR A 99 -14.72 6.00 -5.74
CA THR A 99 -15.63 7.08 -6.11
C THR A 99 -15.22 8.37 -5.41
N GLN A 100 -15.80 9.49 -5.84
CA GLN A 100 -15.57 10.78 -5.20
C GLN A 100 -16.01 10.80 -3.72
N ASP A 101 -17.02 10.01 -3.35
CA ASP A 101 -17.47 9.91 -1.96
C ASP A 101 -16.45 9.18 -1.08
N ILE A 102 -15.85 8.11 -1.61
CA ILE A 102 -14.73 7.43 -0.94
C ILE A 102 -13.54 8.39 -0.77
N ALA A 103 -13.23 9.21 -1.77
CA ALA A 103 -12.18 10.22 -1.65
C ALA A 103 -12.43 11.21 -0.50
N ARG A 104 -13.70 11.59 -0.26
CA ARG A 104 -14.09 12.47 0.86
C ARG A 104 -14.01 11.74 2.19
N GLU A 105 -14.47 10.49 2.27
CA GLU A 105 -14.31 9.63 3.46
C GLU A 105 -12.83 9.50 3.84
N TYR A 106 -11.99 9.26 2.83
CA TYR A 106 -10.56 9.11 3.02
C TYR A 106 -9.90 10.40 3.46
N ALA A 107 -10.27 11.56 2.92
CA ALA A 107 -9.71 12.86 3.31
C ALA A 107 -9.81 13.18 4.82
N ASP A 108 -10.72 12.52 5.52
CA ASP A 108 -10.92 12.61 6.97
C ASP A 108 -9.92 11.75 7.77
N CYS A 109 -9.17 10.84 7.15
CA CYS A 109 -8.20 10.00 7.84
C CYS A 109 -6.92 10.79 8.24
N ASP A 110 -6.25 10.36 9.30
CA ASP A 110 -4.96 10.93 9.68
C ASP A 110 -3.82 10.28 8.88
N GLN A 111 -3.95 8.99 8.58
CA GLN A 111 -3.00 8.23 7.78
C GLN A 111 -3.70 7.21 6.88
N LEU A 112 -3.28 7.14 5.61
CA LEU A 112 -3.64 6.07 4.70
C LEU A 112 -2.40 5.27 4.32
N ILE A 113 -2.44 3.97 4.53
CA ILE A 113 -1.41 3.03 4.09
C ILE A 113 -1.95 2.30 2.88
N LEU A 114 -1.34 2.46 1.72
CA LEU A 114 -1.76 1.85 0.47
C LEU A 114 -0.82 0.70 0.12
N ILE A 115 -1.35 -0.52 0.04
CA ILE A 115 -0.61 -1.71 -0.38
C ILE A 115 -0.80 -1.91 -1.89
N CYS A 116 0.27 -1.77 -2.65
CA CYS A 116 0.31 -2.10 -4.07
C CYS A 116 0.71 -3.57 -4.24
N GLY A 117 -0.27 -4.41 -4.60
CA GLY A 117 0.00 -5.80 -4.96
C GLY A 117 0.76 -5.93 -6.28
N HIS A 118 1.34 -7.12 -6.50
CA HIS A 118 1.95 -7.54 -7.74
C HIS A 118 1.70 -9.05 -7.95
N TYR A 119 2.11 -9.58 -9.10
CA TYR A 119 1.97 -10.99 -9.46
C TYR A 119 0.49 -11.43 -9.43
N GLU A 120 0.18 -12.62 -8.89
CA GLU A 120 -1.20 -13.10 -8.73
C GLU A 120 -1.91 -12.49 -7.51
N GLY A 121 -1.19 -11.72 -6.69
CA GLY A 121 -1.72 -11.02 -5.52
C GLY A 121 -0.85 -11.19 -4.28
N VAL A 122 -1.52 -11.09 -3.13
CA VAL A 122 -0.91 -11.07 -1.80
C VAL A 122 -1.46 -12.24 -0.97
N ASP A 123 -0.64 -12.80 -0.08
CA ASP A 123 -1.06 -13.83 0.86
C ASP A 123 -2.31 -13.41 1.66
N GLN A 124 -3.36 -14.24 1.61
CA GLN A 124 -4.64 -13.94 2.25
C GLN A 124 -4.51 -13.71 3.77
N ARG A 125 -3.56 -14.39 4.44
CA ARG A 125 -3.34 -14.22 5.88
C ARG A 125 -2.88 -12.81 6.23
N LEU A 126 -2.13 -12.18 5.33
CA LEU A 126 -1.74 -10.79 5.50
C LEU A 126 -2.97 -9.87 5.35
N ILE A 127 -3.79 -10.11 4.33
CA ILE A 127 -5.01 -9.33 4.10
C ILE A 127 -5.91 -9.39 5.34
N ASP A 128 -6.17 -10.59 5.85
CA ASP A 128 -7.02 -10.80 7.03
C ASP A 128 -6.47 -10.14 8.30
N GLU A 129 -5.14 -10.02 8.43
CA GLU A 129 -4.48 -9.49 9.63
C GLU A 129 -4.39 -7.96 9.64
N ILE A 130 -4.07 -7.33 8.50
CA ILE A 130 -3.68 -5.90 8.48
C ILE A 130 -4.51 -5.00 7.56
N VAL A 131 -5.32 -5.56 6.65
CA VAL A 131 -6.08 -4.77 5.67
C VAL A 131 -7.45 -4.42 6.23
N ASP A 132 -7.75 -3.12 6.31
CA ASP A 132 -9.06 -2.64 6.74
C ASP A 132 -10.09 -2.73 5.60
N GLU A 133 -9.66 -2.45 4.37
CA GLU A 133 -10.51 -2.57 3.18
C GLU A 133 -9.73 -2.76 1.87
N GLU A 134 -10.40 -3.38 0.89
CA GLU A 134 -9.92 -3.47 -0.48
C GLU A 134 -10.55 -2.38 -1.36
N LEU A 135 -9.76 -1.78 -2.24
CA LEU A 135 -10.21 -0.71 -3.15
C LEU A 135 -9.81 -1.01 -4.59
N SER A 136 -10.80 -0.93 -5.49
CA SER A 136 -10.63 -1.08 -6.93
C SER A 136 -10.71 0.27 -7.63
N ILE A 137 -9.99 0.44 -8.75
CA ILE A 137 -10.13 1.61 -9.63
C ILE A 137 -11.09 1.36 -10.81
N GLY A 138 -11.67 0.16 -10.91
CA GLY A 138 -12.69 -0.20 -11.89
C GLY A 138 -12.69 -1.69 -12.25
N ASP A 139 -13.60 -2.06 -13.15
CA ASP A 139 -13.85 -3.46 -13.53
C ASP A 139 -12.86 -3.93 -14.60
N TYR A 140 -11.58 -3.96 -14.25
CA TYR A 140 -10.46 -4.41 -15.08
C TYR A 140 -9.31 -4.95 -14.23
N VAL A 141 -8.46 -5.74 -14.87
CA VAL A 141 -7.15 -6.19 -14.36
C VAL A 141 -6.07 -5.59 -15.25
#